data_AF-H1G6B7-F1
#
_entry.id   AF-H1G6B7-F1
#
_cell.length_a   1.000
_cell.length_b   1.000
_cell.length_c   1.000
_cell.angle_alpha   90.00
_cell.angle_beta   90.00
_cell.angle_gamma   90.00
#
_symmetry.space_group_name_H-M   'P 1'
#
loop_
_entity.id
_entity.type
_entity.pdbx_description
1 polymer ?
#
loop_
_entity_poly.entity_id
_entity_poly.type
_entity_poly.pdbx_seq_one_letter_code
_entity_poly.pdbx_strand_id
1 'polypeptide(L)'
;MKPLLAPLTVCLIRCLALLILLTAPVQAQGLERDSIRLSSFTPQAGPVRLTDVTSAVDLFIPVSDLVTMHDARVELRFVHSIALLAERSFLLVRMNDITIAQISVDPLQPRGTARFMIPDDLWQSGFNRLSIGVIQHY
;
A
#
# COMPACT_ATOMS: atom_id res chain seq x y z
N MET A 1 53.68 50.28 21.89
CA MET A 1 52.88 50.12 20.65
C MET A 1 52.38 48.67 20.62
N LYS A 2 51.10 48.43 20.95
CA LYS A 2 50.49 47.10 21.12
C LYS A 2 49.43 46.93 20.02
N PRO A 3 49.39 45.83 19.25
CA PRO A 3 48.54 45.73 18.07
C PRO A 3 47.10 45.38 18.45
N LEU A 4 46.15 46.19 17.98
CA LEU A 4 44.70 46.14 18.22
C LEU A 4 43.94 45.18 17.27
N LEU A 5 44.63 44.22 16.66
CA LEU A 5 44.10 43.40 15.55
C LEU A 5 43.59 42.00 15.94
N ALA A 6 43.73 41.60 17.21
CA ALA A 6 43.41 40.23 17.65
C ALA A 6 41.91 39.84 17.77
N PRO A 7 40.94 40.73 18.11
CA PRO A 7 39.59 40.26 18.43
C PRO A 7 38.69 40.06 17.19
N LEU A 8 38.98 40.73 16.07
CA LEU A 8 38.16 40.67 14.86
C LEU A 8 38.29 39.32 14.13
N THR A 9 39.48 38.73 14.11
CA THR A 9 39.76 37.47 13.41
C THR A 9 39.08 36.28 14.08
N VAL A 10 39.01 36.27 15.41
CA VAL A 10 38.36 35.20 16.19
C VAL A 10 36.83 35.21 16.00
N CYS A 11 36.24 36.41 15.86
CA CYS A 11 34.81 36.56 15.60
C CYS A 11 34.43 36.06 14.20
N LEU A 12 35.22 36.41 13.18
CA LEU A 12 34.99 35.98 11.80
C LEU A 12 35.09 34.45 11.65
N ILE A 13 36.05 33.82 12.33
CA ILE A 13 36.24 32.35 12.31
C ILE A 13 35.08 31.63 13.00
N ARG A 14 34.55 32.16 14.11
CA ARG A 14 33.35 31.61 14.78
C ARG A 14 32.10 31.74 13.93
N CYS A 15 31.91 32.87 13.24
CA CYS A 15 30.79 33.03 12.31
C CYS A 15 30.88 32.08 11.11
N LEU A 16 32.09 31.87 10.57
CA LEU A 16 32.29 30.94 9.46
C LEU A 16 32.06 29.48 9.89
N ALA A 17 32.50 29.09 11.08
CA ALA A 17 32.26 27.75 11.63
C ALA A 17 30.76 27.50 11.94
N LEU A 18 30.04 28.52 12.41
CA LEU A 18 28.59 28.43 12.66
C LEU A 18 27.78 28.29 11.36
N LEU A 19 28.23 28.94 10.27
CA LEU A 19 27.57 28.87 8.97
C LEU A 19 27.71 27.48 8.31
N ILE A 20 28.83 26.80 8.53
CA ILE A 20 29.08 25.44 7.99
C ILE A 20 28.22 24.38 8.72
N LEU A 21 27.85 24.61 9.98
CA LEU A 21 26.95 23.72 10.73
C LEU A 21 25.48 23.83 10.31
N LEU A 22 25.09 24.93 9.67
CA LEU A 22 23.71 25.17 9.19
C LEU A 22 23.40 24.52 7.83
N THR A 23 24.41 24.00 7.11
CA THR A 23 24.23 23.38 5.78
C THR A 23 24.19 21.85 5.83
N ALA A 24 23.94 21.25 7.01
CA ALA A 24 23.78 19.81 7.09
C ALA A 24 22.60 19.40 6.17
N PRO A 25 22.81 18.53 5.17
CA PRO A 25 21.70 18.02 4.39
C PRO A 25 20.82 17.22 5.34
N VAL A 26 19.61 17.71 5.61
CA VAL A 26 18.56 16.89 6.21
C VAL A 26 18.30 15.77 5.21
N GLN A 27 18.85 14.58 5.48
CA GLN A 27 18.41 13.38 4.79
C GLN A 27 16.98 13.11 5.23
N ALA A 28 16.03 13.51 4.39
CA ALA A 28 14.66 13.06 4.50
C ALA A 28 14.67 11.53 4.41
N GLN A 29 14.43 10.87 5.54
CA GLN A 29 14.22 9.43 5.57
C GLN A 29 12.94 9.17 4.76
N GLY A 30 13.10 8.62 3.57
CA GLY A 30 11.96 8.23 2.75
C GLY A 30 11.15 7.19 3.51
N LEU A 31 9.83 7.40 3.61
CA LEU A 31 8.88 6.39 4.09
C LEU A 31 9.20 5.07 3.40
N GLU A 32 9.71 4.11 4.17
CA GLU A 32 10.00 2.75 3.72
C GLU A 32 8.66 2.13 3.31
N ARG A 33 8.37 2.18 2.01
CA ARG A 33 7.18 1.55 1.45
C ARG A 33 7.48 0.07 1.31
N ASP A 34 7.22 -0.68 2.37
CA ASP A 34 7.27 -2.12 2.30
C ASP A 34 6.16 -2.63 1.36
N SER A 35 6.54 -3.49 0.42
CA SER A 35 5.63 -4.04 -0.58
C SER A 35 5.60 -5.55 -0.44
N ILE A 36 4.47 -6.07 0.02
CA ILE A 36 4.27 -7.50 0.22
C ILE A 36 3.33 -8.02 -0.87
N ARG A 37 3.64 -9.20 -1.43
CA ARG A 37 2.78 -9.84 -2.42
C ARG A 37 1.57 -10.45 -1.73
N LEU A 38 0.37 -10.27 -2.29
CA LEU A 38 -0.85 -10.94 -1.79
C LEU A 38 -0.70 -12.46 -1.70
N SER A 39 0.12 -13.06 -2.58
CA SER A 39 0.39 -14.49 -2.59
C SER A 39 1.12 -15.01 -1.34
N SER A 40 1.77 -14.15 -0.55
CA SER A 40 2.41 -14.59 0.71
C SER A 40 1.39 -14.88 1.81
N PHE A 41 0.14 -14.45 1.65
CA PHE A 41 -0.95 -14.67 2.60
C PHE A 41 -1.85 -15.86 2.22
N THR A 42 -1.47 -16.64 1.20
CA THR A 42 -2.18 -17.87 0.80
C THR A 42 -1.22 -19.06 0.84
N PRO A 43 -1.68 -20.23 1.32
CA PRO A 43 -0.87 -21.45 1.28
C PRO A 43 -0.75 -22.03 -0.14
N GLN A 44 -1.63 -21.66 -1.07
CA GLN A 44 -1.65 -22.22 -2.41
C GLN A 44 -0.69 -21.46 -3.33
N ALA A 45 0.23 -22.19 -3.95
CA ALA A 45 1.10 -21.64 -4.98
C ALA A 45 0.32 -21.35 -6.28
N GLY A 46 0.62 -20.20 -6.90
CA GLY A 46 0.03 -19.82 -8.19
C GLY A 46 -1.24 -18.98 -8.06
N PRO A 47 -2.02 -18.83 -9.16
CA PRO A 47 -3.23 -18.02 -9.17
C PRO A 47 -4.36 -18.70 -8.39
N VAL A 48 -5.08 -17.92 -7.60
CA VAL A 48 -6.33 -18.36 -6.99
C VAL A 48 -7.42 -18.42 -8.06
N ARG A 49 -8.16 -19.53 -8.09
CA ARG A 49 -9.25 -19.74 -9.05
C ARG A 49 -10.59 -19.73 -8.32
N LEU A 50 -11.50 -18.90 -8.80
CA LEU A 50 -12.87 -18.77 -8.30
C LEU A 50 -13.83 -19.22 -9.42
N THR A 51 -14.57 -20.32 -9.21
CA THR A 51 -15.30 -21.01 -10.30
C THR A 51 -16.81 -20.87 -10.24
N ASP A 52 -17.38 -20.70 -9.05
CA ASP A 52 -18.84 -20.72 -8.87
C ASP A 52 -19.49 -19.35 -9.13
N VAL A 53 -20.82 -19.34 -9.26
CA VAL A 53 -21.63 -18.12 -9.39
C VAL A 53 -21.26 -17.10 -8.31
N THR A 54 -21.07 -17.57 -7.08
CA THR A 54 -20.49 -16.78 -6.00
C THR A 54 -19.37 -17.58 -5.35
N SER A 55 -18.17 -17.04 -5.33
CA SER A 55 -16.99 -17.70 -4.76
C SER A 55 -16.04 -16.64 -4.22
N ALA A 56 -15.30 -16.96 -3.17
CA ALA A 56 -14.36 -16.04 -2.56
C ALA A 56 -13.12 -16.76 -2.00
N VAL A 57 -12.04 -16.00 -1.89
CA VAL A 57 -10.83 -16.38 -1.15
C VAL A 57 -10.56 -15.35 -0.07
N ASP A 58 -10.17 -15.83 1.11
CA ASP A 58 -9.80 -14.98 2.23
C ASP A 58 -8.28 -14.99 2.41
N LEU A 59 -7.72 -13.79 2.55
CA LEU A 59 -6.33 -13.55 2.91
C LEU A 59 -6.29 -12.93 4.31
N PHE A 60 -5.49 -13.50 5.20
CA PHE A 60 -5.34 -13.01 6.56
C PHE A 60 -4.03 -12.23 6.69
N ILE A 61 -4.15 -10.91 6.86
CA ILE A 61 -3.02 -9.99 6.92
C ILE A 61 -2.73 -9.69 8.39
N PRO A 62 -1.58 -10.13 8.94
CA PRO A 62 -1.18 -9.80 10.30
C PRO A 62 -0.68 -8.35 10.38
N VAL A 63 -1.18 -7.61 11.36
CA VAL A 63 -0.75 -6.27 11.73
C VAL A 63 -0.36 -6.29 13.20
N SER A 64 0.85 -5.81 13.51
CA SER A 64 1.33 -5.73 14.89
C SER A 64 0.65 -4.60 15.64
N ASP A 65 0.40 -4.79 16.94
CA ASP A 65 -0.10 -3.75 17.85
C ASP A 65 0.83 -2.54 17.99
N LEU A 66 2.08 -2.67 17.54
CA LEU A 66 3.08 -1.61 17.57
C LEU A 66 3.08 -0.73 16.32
N VAL A 67 2.27 -1.06 15.31
CA VAL A 67 2.25 -0.39 14.01
C VAL A 67 0.85 0.15 13.73
N THR A 68 0.78 1.38 13.25
CA THR A 68 -0.46 1.96 12.69
C THR A 68 -0.35 1.94 11.17
N MET A 69 -1.35 1.36 10.51
CA MET A 69 -1.40 1.26 9.06
C MET A 69 -1.94 2.57 8.46
N HIS A 70 -1.19 3.13 7.51
CA HIS A 70 -1.58 4.32 6.76
C HIS A 70 -1.34 4.08 5.27
N ASP A 71 -2.23 4.60 4.41
CA ASP A 71 -2.04 4.63 2.96
C ASP A 71 -1.82 3.24 2.31
N ALA A 72 -2.46 2.20 2.86
CA ALA A 72 -2.32 0.83 2.36
C ALA A 72 -2.95 0.70 0.95
N ARG A 73 -2.12 0.41 -0.06
CA ARG A 73 -2.55 0.25 -1.45
C ARG A 73 -2.48 -1.20 -1.86
N VAL A 74 -3.54 -1.67 -2.52
CA VAL A 74 -3.62 -3.02 -3.09
C VAL A 74 -3.61 -2.91 -4.60
N GLU A 75 -2.75 -3.70 -5.24
CA GLU A 75 -2.81 -3.98 -6.67
C GLU A 75 -3.24 -5.44 -6.89
N LEU A 76 -4.41 -5.62 -7.49
CA LEU A 76 -4.97 -6.93 -7.79
C LEU A 76 -4.94 -7.17 -9.31
N ARG A 77 -4.25 -8.22 -9.72
CA ARG A 77 -4.21 -8.67 -11.12
C ARG A 77 -5.11 -9.90 -11.27
N PHE A 78 -6.02 -9.87 -12.24
CA PHE A 78 -7.01 -10.92 -12.42
C PHE A 78 -7.27 -11.22 -13.89
N VAL A 79 -7.80 -12.42 -14.13
CA VAL A 79 -8.28 -12.88 -15.43
C VAL A 79 -9.66 -13.49 -15.23
N HIS A 80 -10.60 -13.16 -16.11
CA HIS A 80 -11.97 -13.69 -16.05
C HIS A 80 -12.40 -14.30 -17.38
N SER A 81 -13.52 -15.03 -17.36
CA SER A 81 -14.07 -15.67 -18.56
C SER A 81 -14.68 -14.66 -19.52
N ILE A 82 -14.48 -14.87 -20.82
CA ILE A 82 -15.14 -14.09 -21.89
C ILE A 82 -16.64 -14.37 -22.00
N ALA A 83 -17.13 -15.41 -21.32
CA ALA A 83 -18.54 -15.80 -21.32
C ALA A 83 -19.34 -15.08 -20.22
N LEU A 84 -18.73 -14.19 -19.43
CA LEU A 84 -19.44 -13.46 -18.38
C LEU A 84 -20.38 -12.41 -18.97
N LEU A 85 -21.47 -12.11 -18.26
CA LEU A 85 -22.34 -10.97 -18.53
C LEU A 85 -21.80 -9.73 -17.81
N ALA A 86 -21.32 -8.74 -18.58
CA ALA A 86 -20.65 -7.54 -18.07
C ALA A 86 -21.48 -6.78 -17.01
N GLU A 87 -22.78 -6.62 -17.27
CA GLU A 87 -23.69 -5.82 -16.42
C GLU A 87 -24.02 -6.48 -15.08
N ARG A 88 -23.71 -7.77 -14.93
CA ARG A 88 -24.11 -8.58 -13.77
C ARG A 88 -22.92 -9.19 -13.05
N SER A 89 -21.74 -9.18 -13.66
CA SER A 89 -20.56 -9.84 -13.12
C SER A 89 -19.61 -8.82 -12.51
N PHE A 90 -19.15 -9.10 -11.28
CA PHE A 90 -18.29 -8.19 -10.53
C PHE A 90 -17.29 -8.97 -9.68
N LEU A 91 -16.10 -8.40 -9.50
CA LEU A 91 -15.16 -8.77 -8.46
C LEU A 91 -15.41 -7.87 -7.25
N LEU A 92 -15.57 -8.48 -6.07
CA LEU A 92 -15.80 -7.80 -4.81
C LEU A 92 -14.57 -7.92 -3.93
N VAL A 93 -14.15 -6.81 -3.33
CA VAL A 93 -13.09 -6.81 -2.31
C VAL A 93 -13.68 -6.30 -1.01
N ARG A 94 -13.48 -7.08 0.06
CA ARG A 94 -13.95 -6.75 1.39
C ARG A 94 -12.80 -6.77 2.39
N MET A 95 -12.77 -5.79 3.27
CA MET A 95 -11.84 -5.72 4.40
C MET A 95 -12.67 -5.85 5.67
N ASN A 96 -12.40 -6.86 6.49
CA ASN A 96 -13.12 -7.10 7.74
C ASN A 96 -14.65 -7.01 7.56
N ASP A 97 -15.16 -7.70 6.51
CA ASP A 97 -16.56 -7.72 6.07
C ASP A 97 -17.13 -6.42 5.48
N ILE A 98 -16.34 -5.37 5.35
CA ILE A 98 -16.78 -4.11 4.74
C ILE A 98 -16.34 -4.11 3.28
N THR A 99 -17.27 -3.85 2.36
CA THR A 99 -16.95 -3.79 0.92
C THR A 99 -16.19 -2.51 0.63
N ILE A 100 -14.94 -2.64 0.19
CA ILE A 100 -14.04 -1.52 -0.10
C ILE A 100 -13.87 -1.28 -1.60
N ALA A 101 -14.13 -2.30 -2.43
CA ALA A 101 -14.12 -2.16 -3.87
C ALA A 101 -15.10 -3.13 -4.53
N GLN A 102 -15.75 -2.65 -5.59
CA GLN A 102 -16.51 -3.46 -6.53
C GLN A 102 -16.00 -3.14 -7.93
N ILE A 103 -15.40 -4.14 -8.58
CA ILE A 103 -14.75 -4.00 -9.88
C ILE A 103 -15.63 -4.71 -10.91
N SER A 104 -16.15 -3.95 -11.87
CA SER A 104 -16.88 -4.51 -13.00
C SER A 104 -15.92 -5.26 -13.92
N VAL A 105 -16.37 -6.37 -14.48
CA VAL A 105 -15.59 -7.13 -15.45
C VAL A 105 -16.11 -6.89 -16.87
N ASP A 106 -15.20 -6.71 -17.81
CA ASP A 106 -15.53 -6.54 -19.24
C ASP A 106 -15.16 -7.84 -19.98
N PRO A 107 -16.12 -8.61 -20.50
CA PRO A 107 -15.87 -9.85 -21.23
C PRO A 107 -15.00 -9.66 -22.49
N LEU A 108 -14.99 -8.45 -23.07
CA LEU A 108 -14.12 -8.10 -24.20
C LEU A 108 -12.67 -7.84 -23.77
N GLN A 109 -12.44 -7.58 -22.47
CA GLN A 109 -11.13 -7.34 -21.86
C GLN A 109 -10.90 -8.31 -20.68
N PRO A 110 -10.63 -9.60 -20.95
CA PRO A 110 -10.57 -10.65 -19.93
C PRO A 110 -9.39 -10.56 -18.96
N ARG A 111 -8.49 -9.59 -19.11
CA ARG A 111 -7.34 -9.37 -18.23
C ARG A 111 -7.44 -7.98 -17.63
N GLY A 112 -7.40 -7.89 -16.30
CA GLY A 112 -7.56 -6.65 -15.57
C GLY A 112 -6.51 -6.42 -14.49
N THR A 113 -6.34 -5.16 -14.11
CA THR A 113 -5.59 -4.77 -12.92
C THR A 113 -6.41 -3.73 -12.16
N ALA A 114 -6.82 -4.04 -10.95
CA ALA A 114 -7.48 -3.12 -10.04
C ALA A 114 -6.47 -2.56 -9.05
N ARG A 115 -6.56 -1.25 -8.79
CA ARG A 115 -5.79 -0.57 -7.75
C ARG A 115 -6.76 0.18 -6.85
N PHE A 116 -6.65 -0.04 -5.56
CA PHE A 116 -7.50 0.61 -4.57
C PHE A 116 -6.74 0.79 -3.27
N MET A 117 -7.24 1.70 -2.44
CA MET A 117 -6.71 1.99 -1.12
C MET A 117 -7.62 1.33 -0.08
N ILE A 118 -7.02 0.76 0.96
CA ILE A 118 -7.77 0.30 2.12
C ILE A 118 -7.82 1.47 3.11
N PRO A 119 -9.02 1.95 3.49
CA PRO A 119 -9.17 3.00 4.49
C PRO A 119 -8.49 2.66 5.82
N ASP A 120 -7.82 3.65 6.42
CA ASP A 120 -7.03 3.49 7.64
C ASP A 120 -7.87 2.99 8.84
N ASP A 121 -9.15 3.38 8.90
CA ASP A 121 -10.11 3.04 9.96
C ASP A 121 -10.60 1.59 9.91
N LEU A 122 -10.35 0.87 8.82
CA LEU A 122 -10.71 -0.54 8.69
C LEU A 122 -9.64 -1.49 9.22
N TRP A 123 -8.41 -0.99 9.46
CA TRP A 123 -7.33 -1.80 10.00
C TRP A 123 -7.49 -2.01 11.49
N GLN A 124 -7.22 -3.24 11.91
CA GLN A 124 -7.23 -3.65 13.30
C GLN A 124 -5.88 -4.26 13.64
N SER A 125 -5.47 -4.10 14.89
CA SER A 125 -4.43 -4.91 15.52
C SER A 125 -4.76 -6.40 15.39
N GLY A 126 -3.75 -7.23 15.06
CA GLY A 126 -3.92 -8.66 14.83
C GLY A 126 -4.20 -9.03 13.37
N PHE A 127 -5.07 -10.02 13.14
CA PHE A 127 -5.35 -10.52 11.79
C PHE A 127 -6.53 -9.82 11.16
N ASN A 128 -6.29 -9.21 10.00
CA ASN A 128 -7.33 -8.58 9.20
C ASN A 128 -7.71 -9.50 8.03
N ARG A 129 -9.01 -9.67 7.79
CA ARG A 129 -9.52 -10.48 6.69
C ARG A 129 -9.73 -9.63 5.45
N LEU A 130 -8.89 -9.83 4.44
CA LEU A 130 -9.09 -9.34 3.08
C LEU A 130 -9.73 -10.43 2.23
N SER A 131 -11.02 -10.28 1.93
CA SER A 131 -11.78 -11.22 1.09
C SER A 131 -11.84 -10.72 -0.34
N ILE A 132 -11.49 -11.59 -1.29
CA ILE A 132 -11.60 -11.34 -2.73
C ILE A 132 -12.66 -12.32 -3.26
N GLY A 133 -13.83 -11.78 -3.58
CA GLY A 133 -14.98 -12.52 -4.06
C GLY A 133 -15.31 -12.20 -5.52
N VAL A 134 -16.12 -13.07 -6.11
CA VAL A 134 -16.72 -12.86 -7.43
C VAL A 134 -18.21 -13.12 -7.37
N ILE A 135 -18.95 -12.36 -8.16
CA ILE A 135 -20.31 -12.68 -8.60
C ILE A 135 -20.22 -12.87 -10.11
N GLN A 136 -20.58 -14.06 -10.59
CA GLN A 136 -20.41 -14.49 -11.97
C GLN A 136 -21.77 -14.85 -12.56
N HIS A 137 -22.16 -14.18 -13.63
CA HIS A 137 -23.31 -14.55 -14.44
C HIS A 137 -22.84 -14.82 -15.87
N TYR A 138 -23.40 -15.86 -16.49
CA TYR A 138 -23.12 -16.31 -17.86
C TYR A 138 -24.36 -16.13 -18.74
#